data_AF-A0A5N8HDE2-F1
#
_entry.id   AF-A0A5N8HDE2-F1
#
_cell.length_a   1.000
_cell.length_b   1.000
_cell.length_c   1.000
_cell.angle_alpha   90.00
_cell.angle_beta   90.00
_cell.angle_gamma   90.00
#
_symmetry.space_group_name_H-M   'P 1'
#
loop_
_entity.id
_entity.type
_entity.pdbx_description
1 polymer ?
#
loop_
_entity_poly.entity_id
_entity_poly.type
_entity_poly.pdbx_seq_one_letter_code
_entity_poly.pdbx_strand_id
1 'polypeptide(L)'
;MKTVNELIKDINSLTSHLHEKDFLLTWEQTPDELKQVLDVAAALKALRAENISTKVFNSGLGISVFRDNSTRTRFSYASALNLLGLAQQDLDEGKSQIAHGETVRETANMISFCA
;
A
#
# COMPACT_ATOMS: atom_id res chain seq x y z
N MET A 1 20.03 -14.68 6.71
CA MET A 1 18.75 -14.05 6.35
C MET A 1 17.89 -15.16 5.76
N LYS A 2 16.60 -15.27 6.12
CA LYS A 2 15.74 -16.34 5.61
C LYS A 2 15.66 -16.26 4.08
N THR A 3 15.60 -17.41 3.41
CA THR A 3 15.34 -17.47 1.97
C THR A 3 13.91 -17.06 1.67
N VAL A 4 13.62 -16.64 0.44
CA VAL A 4 12.25 -16.30 0.02
C VAL A 4 11.30 -17.49 0.22
N ASN A 5 11.76 -18.72 -0.05
CA ASN A 5 10.94 -19.93 0.13
C ASN A 5 10.60 -20.20 1.61
N GLU A 6 11.53 -19.94 2.52
CA GLU A 6 11.27 -20.02 3.97
C GLU A 6 10.26 -18.96 4.40
N LEU A 7 10.39 -17.72 3.92
CA LEU A 7 9.43 -16.65 4.21
C LEU A 7 8.03 -16.98 3.68
N ILE A 8 7.91 -17.52 2.47
CA ILE A 8 6.61 -17.95 1.91
C ILE A 8 5.98 -19.03 2.78
N LYS A 9 6.77 -20.00 3.25
CA LYS A 9 6.27 -21.06 4.14
C LYS A 9 5.77 -20.48 5.46
N ASP A 10 6.50 -19.54 6.05
CA ASP A 10 6.12 -18.87 7.29
C ASP A 10 4.83 -18.07 7.09
N ILE A 11 4.75 -17.26 6.03
CA ILE A 11 3.56 -16.45 5.68
C ILE A 11 2.32 -17.34 5.54
N ASN A 12 2.43 -18.47 4.83
CA ASN A 12 1.31 -19.39 4.60
C ASN A 12 0.82 -20.09 5.89
N SER A 13 1.59 -20.04 6.98
CA SER A 13 1.19 -20.63 8.26
C SER A 13 0.45 -19.65 9.18
N LEU A 14 0.45 -18.35 8.86
CA LEU A 14 -0.17 -17.31 9.68
C LEU A 14 -1.66 -17.20 9.39
N THR A 15 -2.46 -16.97 10.43
CA THR A 15 -3.90 -16.67 10.27
C THR A 15 -4.08 -15.16 10.11
N SER A 16 -4.74 -14.74 9.03
CA SER A 16 -4.86 -13.32 8.68
C SER A 16 -6.15 -13.00 7.98
N HIS A 17 -6.65 -11.79 8.24
CA HIS A 17 -7.82 -11.21 7.57
C HIS A 17 -7.47 -9.88 6.89
N LEU A 18 -6.21 -9.70 6.46
CA LEU A 18 -5.73 -8.47 5.83
C LEU A 18 -6.24 -8.24 4.40
N HIS A 19 -6.77 -9.26 3.73
CA HIS A 19 -7.35 -9.10 2.40
C HIS A 19 -8.61 -8.23 2.48
N GLU A 20 -8.69 -7.19 1.64
CA GLU A 20 -9.79 -6.19 1.64
C GLU A 20 -9.95 -5.41 2.96
N LYS A 21 -8.96 -5.45 3.87
CA LYS A 21 -8.99 -4.74 5.15
C LYS A 21 -8.10 -3.49 5.12
N ASP A 22 -8.62 -2.39 5.65
CA ASP A 22 -7.85 -1.17 5.87
C ASP A 22 -6.83 -1.35 7.01
N PHE A 23 -5.62 -0.80 6.83
CA PHE A 23 -4.57 -0.80 7.84
C PHE A 23 -4.43 0.59 8.46
N LEU A 24 -5.32 0.91 9.43
CA LEU A 24 -5.32 2.22 10.10
C LEU A 24 -4.45 2.22 11.35
N LEU A 25 -4.73 1.30 12.28
CA LEU A 25 -4.08 1.26 13.60
C LEU A 25 -3.50 -0.13 13.87
N THR A 26 -2.28 -0.21 14.40
CA THR A 26 -1.59 -1.49 14.62
C THR A 26 -2.23 -2.34 15.72
N TRP A 27 -2.91 -1.73 16.68
CA TRP A 27 -3.62 -2.45 17.76
C TRP A 27 -4.97 -3.04 17.32
N GLU A 28 -5.45 -2.71 16.12
CA GLU A 28 -6.60 -3.37 15.48
C GLU A 28 -6.18 -4.63 14.70
N GLN A 29 -4.88 -4.92 14.67
CA GLN A 29 -4.31 -6.08 14.00
C GLN A 29 -3.93 -7.15 15.00
N THR A 30 -4.06 -8.41 14.61
CA THR A 30 -3.57 -9.53 15.41
C THR A 30 -2.03 -9.60 15.32
N PRO A 31 -1.34 -10.23 16.29
CA PRO A 31 0.09 -10.47 16.20
C PRO A 31 0.50 -11.22 14.92
N ASP A 32 -0.33 -12.15 14.44
CA ASP A 32 -0.10 -12.89 13.20
C ASP A 32 -0.18 -11.98 11.97
N GLU A 33 -1.15 -11.06 11.92
CA GLU A 33 -1.27 -10.06 10.85
C GLU A 33 -0.05 -9.13 10.82
N LEU A 34 0.40 -8.65 11.98
CA LEU A 34 1.61 -7.82 12.07
C LEU A 34 2.87 -8.58 11.64
N LYS A 35 2.99 -9.85 12.04
CA LYS A 35 4.10 -10.71 11.61
C LYS A 35 4.06 -10.94 10.10
N GLN A 36 2.88 -11.17 9.52
CA GLN A 36 2.72 -11.33 8.08
C GLN A 36 3.19 -10.09 7.32
N VAL A 37 2.83 -8.88 7.77
CA VAL A 37 3.31 -7.63 7.15
C VAL A 37 4.83 -7.56 7.12
N LEU A 38 5.51 -7.92 8.22
CA LEU A 38 6.96 -7.92 8.31
C LEU A 38 7.61 -9.00 7.41
N ASP A 39 7.06 -10.21 7.40
CA ASP A 39 7.59 -11.32 6.59
C ASP A 39 7.41 -11.04 5.09
N VAL A 40 6.26 -10.47 4.68
CA VAL A 40 6.03 -10.02 3.30
C VAL A 40 7.01 -8.90 2.91
N ALA A 41 7.23 -7.92 3.78
CA ALA A 41 8.21 -6.85 3.52
C ALA A 41 9.64 -7.41 3.36
N ALA A 42 10.02 -8.40 4.17
CA ALA A 42 11.31 -9.08 4.04
C ALA A 42 11.42 -9.85 2.72
N ALA A 43 10.34 -10.53 2.29
CA ALA A 43 10.31 -11.26 1.03
C ALA A 43 10.43 -10.33 -0.18
N LEU A 44 9.68 -9.23 -0.21
CA LEU A 44 9.76 -8.21 -1.27
C LEU A 44 11.17 -7.60 -1.35
N LYS A 45 11.79 -7.34 -0.20
CA LYS A 45 13.17 -6.84 -0.14
C LYS A 45 14.17 -7.85 -0.73
N ALA A 46 14.03 -9.13 -0.41
CA ALA A 46 14.88 -10.19 -0.93
C ALA A 46 14.71 -10.35 -2.46
N LEU A 47 13.46 -10.40 -2.95
CA LEU A 47 13.17 -10.48 -4.39
C LEU A 47 13.78 -9.30 -5.16
N ARG A 48 13.66 -8.09 -4.63
CA ARG A 48 14.27 -6.90 -5.23
C ARG A 48 15.80 -6.97 -5.25
N ALA A 49 16.44 -7.52 -4.22
CA ALA A 49 17.89 -7.68 -4.16
C ALA A 49 18.41 -8.65 -5.24
N GLU A 50 17.60 -9.65 -5.59
CA GLU A 50 17.86 -10.61 -6.67
C GLU A 50 17.40 -10.11 -8.05
N ASN A 51 17.03 -8.83 -8.16
CA ASN A 51 16.52 -8.21 -9.40
C ASN A 51 15.28 -8.90 -9.99
N ILE A 52 14.45 -9.50 -9.13
CA ILE A 52 13.19 -10.14 -9.50
C ILE A 52 12.06 -9.11 -9.41
N SER A 53 11.30 -8.96 -10.49
CA SER A 53 10.12 -8.08 -10.52
C SER A 53 9.03 -8.59 -9.58
N THR A 54 8.51 -7.69 -8.74
CA THR A 54 7.37 -7.95 -7.83
C THR A 54 6.09 -7.29 -8.31
N LYS A 55 6.01 -6.92 -9.59
CA LYS A 55 4.80 -6.35 -10.17
C LYS A 55 3.68 -7.38 -10.17
N VAL A 56 2.56 -7.02 -9.57
CA VAL A 56 1.33 -7.83 -9.53
C VAL A 56 0.17 -7.13 -10.25
N PHE A 57 0.30 -5.84 -10.52
CA PHE A 57 -0.65 -5.06 -11.31
C PHE A 57 -0.05 -4.70 -12.68
N ASN A 58 -0.83 -4.91 -13.74
CA ASN A 58 -0.47 -4.49 -15.10
C ASN A 58 -0.85 -3.02 -15.37
N SER A 59 -1.90 -2.55 -14.69
CA SER A 59 -2.42 -1.18 -14.73
C SER A 59 -3.21 -0.91 -13.45
N GLY A 60 -3.40 0.37 -13.10
CA GLY A 60 -4.18 0.82 -11.95
C GLY A 60 -3.54 2.05 -11.31
N LEU A 61 -4.33 2.78 -10.52
CA LEU A 61 -3.86 3.97 -9.81
C LEU A 61 -3.77 3.73 -8.30
N GLY A 62 -2.66 4.16 -7.70
CA GLY A 62 -2.55 4.32 -6.26
C GLY A 62 -2.74 5.77 -5.89
N ILE A 63 -3.80 6.07 -5.15
CA ILE A 63 -4.15 7.46 -4.80
C ILE A 63 -3.37 7.90 -3.57
N SER A 64 -2.72 9.05 -3.67
CA SER A 64 -1.95 9.63 -2.58
C SER A 64 -2.65 10.87 -2.02
N VAL A 65 -3.16 10.78 -0.79
CA VAL A 65 -3.86 11.90 -0.13
C VAL A 65 -2.99 12.40 1.03
N PHE A 66 -2.49 13.63 0.92
CA PHE A 66 -1.66 14.26 1.96
C PHE A 66 -2.15 15.66 2.29
N ARG A 67 -2.66 15.86 3.51
CA ARG A 67 -3.09 17.17 4.04
C ARG A 67 -1.91 18.05 4.45
N ASP A 68 -0.88 17.42 4.99
CA ASP A 68 0.36 18.06 5.40
C ASP A 68 1.54 17.63 4.53
N ASN A 69 2.56 18.48 4.47
CA ASN A 69 3.77 18.19 3.72
C ASN A 69 4.64 17.15 4.43
N SER A 70 4.67 15.93 3.88
CA SER A 70 5.59 14.87 4.31
C SER A 70 6.29 14.22 3.12
N THR A 71 7.43 14.80 2.72
CA THR A 71 8.21 14.33 1.56
C THR A 71 8.64 12.86 1.71
N ARG A 72 9.11 12.45 2.90
CA ARG A 72 9.59 11.07 3.11
C ARG A 72 8.48 10.04 2.95
N THR A 73 7.28 10.32 3.47
CA THR A 73 6.14 9.40 3.34
C THR A 73 5.63 9.34 1.90
N ARG A 74 5.51 10.50 1.22
CA ARG A 74 5.11 10.57 -0.19
C ARG A 74 6.03 9.74 -1.09
N PHE A 75 7.34 9.92 -0.96
CA PHE A 75 8.32 9.16 -1.74
C PHE A 75 8.30 7.66 -1.41
N SER A 76 8.12 7.30 -0.14
CA SER A 76 8.00 5.89 0.26
C SER A 76 6.78 5.23 -0.37
N TYR A 77 5.63 5.92 -0.37
CA TYR A 77 4.38 5.42 -0.96
C TYR A 77 4.49 5.28 -2.49
N ALA A 78 5.01 6.31 -3.17
CA ALA A 78 5.27 6.27 -4.62
C ALA A 78 6.16 5.09 -5.03
N SER A 79 7.22 4.85 -4.24
CA SER A 79 8.15 3.76 -4.48
C SER A 79 7.47 2.39 -4.33
N ALA A 80 6.60 2.24 -3.33
CA ALA A 80 5.84 1.00 -3.11
C ALA A 80 4.82 0.73 -4.23
N LEU A 81 4.09 1.75 -4.69
CA LEU A 81 3.16 1.63 -5.81
C LEU A 81 3.87 1.17 -7.09
N ASN A 82 4.96 1.85 -7.46
CA ASN A 82 5.75 1.50 -8.64
C ASN A 82 6.36 0.09 -8.55
N LEU A 83 6.80 -0.33 -7.35
CA LEU A 83 7.32 -1.68 -7.09
C LEU A 83 6.28 -2.77 -7.42
N LEU A 84 4.99 -2.50 -7.18
CA LEU A 84 3.88 -3.41 -7.44
C LEU A 84 3.24 -3.24 -8.83
N GLY A 85 3.59 -2.18 -9.55
CA GLY A 85 3.12 -1.92 -10.92
C GLY A 85 2.01 -0.88 -11.04
N LEU A 86 1.69 -0.14 -9.96
CA LEU A 86 0.69 0.92 -9.96
C LEU A 86 1.31 2.29 -10.27
N ALA A 87 0.54 3.17 -10.89
CA ALA A 87 0.91 4.57 -11.07
C ALA A 87 0.37 5.42 -9.91
N GLN A 88 1.18 6.33 -9.36
CA GLN A 88 0.71 7.24 -8.32
C GLN A 88 -0.11 8.38 -8.92
N GLN A 89 -1.25 8.69 -8.29
CA GLN A 89 -2.01 9.92 -8.53
C GLN A 89 -2.15 10.70 -7.23
N ASP A 90 -1.58 11.90 -7.18
CA ASP A 90 -1.66 12.78 -6.02
C ASP A 90 -3.00 13.53 -5.99
N LEU A 91 -3.70 13.45 -4.86
CA LEU A 91 -4.86 14.29 -4.56
C LEU A 91 -4.42 15.43 -3.65
N ASP A 92 -4.28 16.61 -4.24
CA ASP A 92 -4.02 17.85 -3.51
C ASP A 92 -5.36 18.42 -3.01
N GLU A 93 -5.67 18.28 -1.72
CA GLU A 93 -6.90 18.81 -1.13
C GLU A 93 -7.05 20.33 -1.33
N GLY A 94 -5.93 21.08 -1.39
CA GLY A 94 -5.95 22.53 -1.61
C GLY A 94 -6.34 22.93 -3.04
N LYS A 95 -6.22 22.02 -4.00
CA LYS A 95 -6.68 22.18 -5.39
C LYS A 95 -7.92 21.33 -5.71
N SER A 96 -8.38 20.54 -4.75
CA SER A 96 -9.50 19.61 -4.92
C SER A 96 -10.85 20.32 -4.81
N GLN A 97 -11.88 19.73 -5.40
CA GLN A 97 -13.27 20.19 -5.27
C GLN A 97 -13.80 20.06 -3.84
N ILE A 98 -13.11 19.31 -2.96
CA ILE A 98 -13.37 19.32 -1.51
C ILE A 98 -13.29 20.75 -0.95
N ALA A 99 -12.32 21.56 -1.41
CA ALA A 99 -12.20 22.96 -1.02
C ALA A 99 -13.31 23.85 -1.60
N HIS A 100 -14.07 23.34 -2.58
CA HIS A 100 -15.17 24.02 -3.28
C HIS A 100 -16.56 23.51 -2.85
N GLY A 101 -16.63 22.69 -1.78
CA GLY A 101 -17.88 22.26 -1.16
C GLY A 101 -18.32 20.84 -1.49
N GLU A 102 -17.54 20.08 -2.27
CA GLU A 102 -17.79 18.65 -2.48
C GLU A 102 -17.54 17.88 -1.17
N THR A 103 -18.41 16.93 -0.83
CA THR A 103 -18.24 16.16 0.41
C THR A 103 -17.11 15.14 0.25
N VAL A 104 -16.43 14.82 1.35
CA VAL A 104 -15.39 13.76 1.38
C VAL A 104 -15.91 12.44 0.81
N ARG A 105 -17.19 12.13 1.05
CA ARG A 105 -17.84 10.91 0.53
C ARG A 105 -17.94 10.92 -0.99
N GLU A 106 -18.35 12.04 -1.58
CA GLU A 106 -18.48 12.18 -3.03
C GLU A 106 -17.12 12.06 -3.70
N THR A 107 -16.11 12.78 -3.18
CA THR A 107 -14.75 12.72 -3.72
C THR A 107 -14.15 11.31 -3.58
N ALA A 108 -14.34 10.64 -2.44
CA ALA A 108 -13.85 9.28 -2.25
C ALA A 108 -14.50 8.29 -3.24
N ASN A 109 -15.82 8.37 -3.43
CA ASN A 109 -16.53 7.51 -4.38
C ASN A 109 -16.07 7.72 -5.82
N MET A 110 -15.91 8.98 -6.24
CA MET A 110 -15.47 9.31 -7.60
C MET A 110 -14.06 8.79 -7.86
N ILE A 111 -13.15 9.02 -6.91
CA ILE A 111 -11.74 8.61 -7.05
C ILE A 111 -11.62 7.08 -7.09
N SER A 112 -12.37 6.37 -6.24
CA SER A 112 -12.34 4.90 -6.21
C SER A 112 -12.83 4.26 -7.51
N PHE A 113 -13.66 4.95 -8.30
CA PHE A 113 -14.08 4.46 -9.62
C PHE A 113 -12.96 4.60 -10.67
N CYS A 114 -12.06 5.57 -10.49
CA CYS A 114 -10.99 5.86 -11.43
C CYS A 114 -9.69 5.07 -11.16
N ALA A 115 -9.61 4.37 -10.02
CA ALA A 115 -8.40 3.71 -9.52
C ALA A 115 -8.25 2.25 -9.98
#